data_AF-A0A7C6YPC4-F1
#
_entry.id   AF-A0A7C6YPC4-F1
#
_cell.length_a   1.000
_cell.length_b   1.000
_cell.length_c   1.000
_cell.angle_alpha   90.00
_cell.angle_beta   90.00
_cell.angle_gamma   90.00
#
_symmetry.space_group_name_H-M   'P 1'
#
loop_
_entity.id
_entity.type
_entity.pdbx_description
1 polymer ?
#
loop_
_entity_poly.entity_id
_entity_poly.type
_entity_poly.pdbx_seq_one_letter_code
_entity_poly.pdbx_strand_id
1 'polypeptide(L)'
;MGIRACCNCPDRFDIFVGQWVRIWLANSEESFLGRWFFAELDEDSILVRRRIEGEFDGWQRVVIPCHQIVAIMRVPPPGIEPVPN
;
A
#
# COMPACT_ATOMS: atom_id res chain seq x y z
N MET A 1 -32.96 -7.77 0.05
CA MET A 1 -31.83 -8.03 -0.88
C MET A 1 -30.97 -6.77 -0.88
N GLY A 2 -29.85 -6.78 -0.15
CA GLY A 2 -29.01 -5.59 0.05
C GLY A 2 -27.94 -5.48 -1.05
N ILE A 3 -27.81 -4.32 -1.65
CA ILE A 3 -26.87 -4.01 -2.73
C ILE A 3 -25.44 -4.11 -2.17
N ARG A 4 -24.66 -5.13 -2.57
CA ARG A 4 -23.19 -5.16 -2.38
C ARG A 4 -22.53 -4.38 -3.52
N ALA A 5 -22.55 -3.05 -3.45
CA ALA A 5 -21.64 -2.15 -4.21
C ALA A 5 -20.30 -1.94 -3.45
N CYS A 6 -20.01 -2.87 -2.55
CA CYS A 6 -19.09 -2.84 -1.42
C CYS A 6 -17.63 -3.21 -1.66
N CYS A 7 -17.01 -3.07 -2.84
CA CYS A 7 -15.64 -3.58 -2.97
C CYS A 7 -14.67 -2.77 -3.84
N ASN A 8 -15.14 -1.85 -4.68
CA ASN A 8 -14.23 -1.17 -5.60
C ASN A 8 -13.29 -0.25 -4.82
N CYS A 9 -12.05 -0.15 -5.30
CA CYS A 9 -11.10 0.81 -4.80
C CYS A 9 -11.63 2.22 -5.01
N PRO A 10 -11.42 3.15 -4.07
CA PRO A 10 -11.67 4.56 -4.33
C PRO A 10 -10.89 5.00 -5.56
N ASP A 11 -11.55 5.62 -6.54
CA ASP A 11 -10.93 6.04 -7.81
C ASP A 11 -9.61 6.82 -7.60
N ARG A 12 -9.56 7.59 -6.51
CA ARG A 12 -8.42 8.42 -6.10
C ARG A 12 -7.19 7.64 -5.63
N PHE A 13 -7.23 6.31 -5.56
CA PHE A 13 -6.06 5.51 -5.23
C PHE A 13 -5.03 5.48 -6.38
N ASP A 14 -5.48 5.82 -7.60
CA ASP A 14 -4.65 5.94 -8.80
C ASP A 14 -3.45 6.88 -8.60
N ILE A 15 -3.61 7.95 -7.81
CA ILE A 15 -2.55 8.94 -7.53
C ILE A 15 -1.34 8.36 -6.77
N PHE A 16 -1.50 7.18 -6.18
CA PHE A 16 -0.43 6.52 -5.45
C PHE A 16 0.38 5.57 -6.33
N VAL A 17 -0.10 5.21 -7.54
CA VAL A 17 0.64 4.33 -8.45
C VAL A 17 2.03 4.92 -8.74
N GLY A 18 3.05 4.09 -8.57
CA GLY A 18 4.45 4.49 -8.71
C GLY A 18 5.04 5.25 -7.52
N GLN A 19 4.30 5.39 -6.41
CA GLN A 19 4.75 6.10 -5.21
C GLN A 19 5.10 5.12 -4.07
N TRP A 20 5.93 5.59 -3.14
CA TRP A 20 6.11 4.92 -1.86
C TRP A 20 5.01 5.35 -0.89
N VAL A 21 4.41 4.38 -0.22
CA VAL A 21 3.27 4.58 0.67
C VAL A 21 3.40 3.80 1.98
N ARG A 22 2.69 4.28 3.01
CA ARG A 22 2.27 3.48 4.16
C ARG A 22 0.78 3.21 4.03
N ILE A 23 0.36 2.02 4.42
CA ILE A 23 -1.02 1.53 4.29
C ILE A 23 -1.48 1.08 5.66
N TRP A 24 -2.68 1.50 6.06
CA TRP A 24 -3.33 1.03 7.30
C TRP A 24 -4.48 0.12 6.93
N LEU A 25 -4.57 -1.03 7.61
CA LEU A 25 -5.60 -2.03 7.37
C LEU A 25 -6.61 -2.03 8.52
N ALA A 26 -7.88 -2.33 8.20
CA ALA A 26 -8.99 -2.26 9.15
C ALA A 26 -8.81 -3.16 10.39
N ASN A 27 -8.08 -4.26 10.26
CA ASN A 27 -7.83 -5.25 11.31
C ASN A 27 -6.40 -5.21 11.85
N SER A 28 -5.67 -4.10 11.68
CA SER A 28 -4.28 -3.97 12.13
C SER A 28 -4.10 -2.71 12.98
N GLU A 29 -3.64 -2.87 14.22
CA GLU A 29 -3.33 -1.75 15.12
C GLU A 29 -2.09 -0.95 14.67
N GLU A 30 -1.25 -1.55 13.82
CA GLU A 30 -0.06 -0.93 13.25
C GLU A 30 -0.23 -0.78 11.72
N SER A 31 0.29 0.31 11.14
CA SER A 31 0.36 0.41 9.66
C SER A 31 1.02 -0.84 9.11
N PHE A 32 0.49 -1.43 8.04
CA PHE A 32 1.00 -2.64 7.38
C PHE A 32 2.53 -2.56 7.22
N LEU A 33 3.22 -3.23 8.14
CA LEU A 33 4.53 -2.97 8.76
C LEU A 33 5.65 -2.51 7.81
N GLY A 34 5.58 -1.29 7.27
CA GLY A 34 6.67 -0.66 6.52
C GLY A 34 6.26 0.27 5.39
N ARG A 35 7.27 0.71 4.63
CA ARG A 35 7.10 1.46 3.38
C ARG A 35 6.93 0.48 2.23
N TRP A 36 5.93 0.73 1.40
CA TRP A 36 5.58 -0.10 0.25
C TRP A 36 5.60 0.73 -1.02
N PHE A 37 6.10 0.17 -2.10
CA PHE A 37 5.94 0.76 -3.41
C PHE A 37 4.59 0.33 -3.98
N PHE A 38 3.71 1.29 -4.21
CA PHE A 38 2.40 1.05 -4.80
C PHE A 38 2.57 0.81 -6.30
N ALA A 39 2.42 -0.45 -6.71
CA ALA A 39 2.78 -0.89 -8.06
C ALA A 39 1.61 -0.79 -9.04
N GLU A 40 0.42 -1.21 -8.62
CA GLU A 40 -0.75 -1.34 -9.49
C GLU A 40 -2.04 -1.14 -8.70
N LEU A 41 -3.05 -0.60 -9.38
CA LEU A 41 -4.41 -0.46 -8.89
C LEU A 41 -5.32 -1.27 -9.81
N ASP A 42 -5.99 -2.26 -9.25
CA ASP A 42 -7.05 -3.03 -9.89
C ASP A 42 -8.42 -2.50 -9.45
N GLU A 43 -9.50 -3.09 -9.97
CA GLU A 43 -10.87 -2.66 -9.65
C GLU A 43 -11.18 -2.78 -8.14
N ASP A 44 -10.75 -3.84 -7.48
CA ASP A 44 -11.09 -4.17 -6.09
C ASP A 44 -9.87 -4.39 -5.17
N SER A 45 -8.66 -4.25 -5.70
CA SER A 45 -7.42 -4.49 -4.95
C SER A 45 -6.27 -3.62 -5.42
N ILE A 46 -5.21 -3.58 -4.61
CA ILE A 46 -3.94 -2.93 -4.96
C ILE A 46 -2.81 -3.94 -4.89
N LEU A 47 -1.83 -3.81 -5.77
CA LEU A 47 -0.56 -4.53 -5.69
C LEU A 47 0.50 -3.61 -5.11
N VAL A 48 1.13 -4.05 -4.04
CA VAL A 48 2.29 -3.38 -3.46
C VAL A 48 3.51 -4.27 -3.39
N ARG A 49 4.69 -3.65 -3.47
CA ARG A 49 5.98 -4.36 -3.38
C ARG A 49 6.96 -3.68 -2.43
N ARG A 50 7.79 -4.45 -1.77
CA ARG A 50 8.94 -3.94 -1.00
C ARG A 50 10.17 -4.79 -1.26
N ARG A 51 11.35 -4.17 -1.23
CA ARG A 51 12.61 -4.90 -1.24
C ARG A 51 12.78 -5.60 0.11
N ILE A 52 13.22 -6.85 0.09
CA ILE A 52 13.73 -7.53 1.27
C ILE A 52 15.25 -7.53 1.14
N GLU A 53 15.93 -6.93 2.10
CA GLU A 53 17.39 -6.92 2.21
C GLU A 53 17.83 -8.02 3.17
N GLY A 54 18.88 -8.77 2.83
CA GLY A 54 19.40 -9.87 3.65
C GLY A 54 19.86 -11.06 2.80
N GLU A 55 19.94 -12.23 3.43
CA GLU A 55 20.42 -13.48 2.81
C GLU A 55 19.59 -13.91 1.59
N PHE A 56 18.32 -13.51 1.54
CA PHE A 56 17.41 -13.74 0.41
C PHE A 56 17.03 -12.41 -0.25
N ASP A 57 18.03 -11.73 -0.81
CA ASP A 57 17.86 -10.48 -1.54
C ASP A 57 16.76 -10.61 -2.60
N GLY A 58 15.62 -9.94 -2.38
CA GLY A 58 14.36 -10.31 -3.02
C GLY A 58 13.31 -9.21 -3.04
N TRP A 59 12.17 -9.48 -3.68
CA TRP A 59 11.02 -8.58 -3.67
C TRP A 59 9.84 -9.30 -3.05
N GLN A 60 9.29 -8.72 -1.98
CA GLN A 60 7.99 -9.13 -1.49
C GLN A 60 6.90 -8.42 -2.27
N ARG A 61 5.86 -9.16 -2.65
CA ARG A 61 4.66 -8.62 -3.29
C ARG A 61 3.45 -8.99 -2.45
N VAL A 62 2.51 -8.06 -2.33
CA VAL A 62 1.27 -8.26 -1.58
C VAL A 62 0.13 -7.65 -2.37
N VAL A 63 -0.95 -8.43 -2.53
CA VAL A 63 -2.22 -7.95 -3.05
C VAL A 63 -3.12 -7.65 -1.85
N ILE A 64 -3.63 -6.43 -1.77
CA ILE A 64 -4.45 -5.97 -0.65
C ILE A 64 -5.84 -5.60 -1.19
N PRO A 65 -6.91 -6.27 -0.73
CA PRO A 65 -8.27 -5.88 -1.09
C PRO A 65 -8.60 -4.48 -0.58
N CYS A 66 -9.21 -3.64 -1.41
CA CYS A 66 -9.47 -2.25 -1.06
C CYS A 66 -10.41 -2.07 0.14
N HIS A 67 -11.35 -2.99 0.36
CA HIS A 67 -12.22 -2.99 1.54
C HIS A 67 -11.48 -3.22 2.87
N GLN A 68 -10.22 -3.67 2.83
CA GLN A 68 -9.39 -3.80 4.03
C GLN A 68 -8.58 -2.54 4.33
N ILE A 69 -8.52 -1.58 3.40
CA ILE A 69 -7.66 -0.39 3.52
C ILE A 69 -8.43 0.74 4.21
N VAL A 70 -7.87 1.24 5.30
CA VAL A 70 -8.42 2.39 6.04
C VAL A 70 -7.78 3.69 5.58
N ALA A 71 -6.46 3.67 5.31
CA ALA A 71 -5.73 4.85 4.88
C ALA A 71 -4.50 4.49 4.05
N ILE A 72 -4.13 5.40 3.15
CA ILE A 72 -2.89 5.37 2.38
C ILE A 72 -2.23 6.74 2.50
N MET A 73 -0.93 6.75 2.83
CA MET A 73 -0.15 7.98 2.94
C MET A 73 1.11 7.87 2.10
N ARG A 74 1.40 8.89 1.27
CA ARG A 74 2.68 9.00 0.57
C ARG A 74 3.82 9.19 1.58
N VAL A 75 4.92 8.51 1.33
CA VAL A 75 6.14 8.61 2.12
C VAL A 75 7.35 8.73 1.19
N PRO A 76 8.47 9.29 1.66
CA PRO A 76 9.70 9.32 0.88
C PRO A 76 10.19 7.90 0.51
N PRO A 77 10.84 7.73 -0.65
CA PRO A 77 11.54 6.49 -0.99
C PRO A 77 12.53 6.05 0.11
N PRO A 78 12.77 4.74 0.28
CA PRO A 78 13.86 4.24 1.11
C PRO A 78 15.19 4.89 0.71
N GLY A 79 16.00 5.27 1.71
CA GLY A 79 17.29 5.93 1.50
C GLY A 79 17.23 7.45 1.26
N ILE A 80 16.05 8.03 1.04
CA ILE A 80 15.84 9.48 1.03
C ILE A 80 15.11 9.86 2.31
N GLU A 81 15.82 9.88 3.44
CA GLU A 81 15.24 10.39 4.68
C GLU A 81 15.24 11.92 4.64
N PRO A 82 14.14 12.59 5.05
CA PRO A 82 14.16 14.03 5.17
C PRO A 82 15.19 14.38 6.24
N VAL A 83 16.18 15.20 5.86
CA VAL A 83 17.15 15.74 6.81
C VAL A 83 16.36 16.50 7.88
N PRO A 84 16.41 16.10 9.16
CA PRO A 84 15.77 16.89 10.20
C PRO A 84 16.49 18.25 10.25
N ASN A 85 15.72 19.33 10.08
CA ASN A 85 16.19 20.70 10.34
C ASN A 85 16.42 20.91 11.83
#